data_AF-A0A0M0C0G8-F1
#
_entry.id   AF-A0A0M0C0G8-F1
#
_cell.length_a   1.000
_cell.length_b   1.000
_cell.length_c   1.000
_cell.angle_alpha   90.00
_cell.angle_beta   90.00
_cell.angle_gamma   90.00
#
_symmetry.space_group_name_H-M   'P 1'
#
loop_
_entity.id
_entity.type
_entity.pdbx_description
1 polymer ?
#
loop_
_entity_poly.entity_id
_entity_poly.type
_entity_poly.pdbx_seq_one_letter_code
_entity_poly.pdbx_strand_id
1 'polypeptide(L)'
;MRRGSEKDKIEISQYILEKVPQEAMVTRIEYEGPTLAIYTKNPEILIDQSNIISEIVGVIRKRIVIRSDPSVRLKEPEAEKISRELIPSEAEITDINFDPSLGEI
;
A
#
# COMPACT_ATOMS: atom_id res chain seq x y z
N MET A 1 16.99 -14.26 22.16
CA MET A 1 17.09 -13.94 20.71
C MET A 1 16.09 -12.88 20.21
N ARG A 2 15.47 -12.02 21.05
CA ARG A 2 14.46 -11.03 20.60
C ARG A 2 15.00 -9.66 20.15
N ARG A 3 16.28 -9.32 20.38
CA ARG A 3 16.83 -7.97 20.09
C ARG A 3 17.28 -7.75 18.65
N GLY A 4 17.60 -8.82 17.90
CA GLY A 4 18.06 -8.69 16.50
C GLY A 4 16.94 -8.22 15.56
N SER A 5 15.75 -8.81 15.69
CA SER A 5 14.63 -8.57 14.77
C SER A 5 14.10 -7.14 14.80
N GLU A 6 14.15 -6.44 15.92
CA GLU A 6 13.61 -5.07 16.01
C GLU A 6 14.56 -4.05 15.38
N LYS A 7 15.87 -4.27 15.53
CA LYS A 7 16.91 -3.47 14.87
C LYS A 7 16.83 -3.61 13.35
N ASP A 8 16.66 -4.84 12.87
CA ASP A 8 16.51 -5.12 11.43
C ASP A 8 15.27 -4.43 10.84
N LYS A 9 14.16 -4.38 11.59
CA LYS A 9 12.94 -3.67 11.17
C LYS A 9 13.16 -2.17 11.03
N ILE A 10 13.86 -1.56 11.99
CA ILE A 10 14.19 -0.13 11.96
C ILE A 10 15.10 0.16 10.77
N GLU A 11 16.14 -0.64 10.55
CA GLU A 11 17.07 -0.48 9.42
C GLU A 11 16.36 -0.60 8.07
N ILE A 12 15.49 -1.60 7.91
CA ILE A 12 14.67 -1.78 6.71
C ILE A 12 13.74 -0.57 6.49
N SER A 13 13.07 -0.10 7.54
CA SER A 13 12.12 1.01 7.44
C SER A 13 12.85 2.31 7.07
N GLN A 14 14.01 2.56 7.66
CA GLN A 14 14.86 3.71 7.33
C GLN A 14 15.33 3.65 5.88
N TYR A 15 15.83 2.50 5.42
CA TYR A 15 16.25 2.32 4.03
C TYR A 15 15.13 2.63 3.03
N ILE A 16 13.91 2.20 3.33
CA ILE A 16 12.74 2.48 2.49
C ILE A 16 12.44 3.98 2.46
N LEU A 17 12.41 4.64 3.62
CA LEU A 17 12.10 6.06 3.73
C LEU A 17 13.15 6.96 3.06
N GLU A 18 14.41 6.53 3.00
CA GLU A 18 15.48 7.24 2.28
C GLU A 18 15.36 7.16 0.75
N LYS A 19 14.69 6.11 0.24
CA LYS A 19 14.56 5.84 -1.18
C LYS A 19 13.23 6.27 -1.77
N VAL A 20 12.17 6.21 -0.97
CA VAL A 20 10.83 6.59 -1.39
C VAL A 20 10.73 8.12 -1.48
N PRO A 21 10.11 8.67 -2.55
CA PRO A 21 9.85 10.10 -2.68
C PRO A 21 9.04 10.64 -1.49
N GLN A 22 9.39 11.83 -1.01
CA GLN A 22 8.65 12.47 0.09
C GLN A 22 7.20 12.80 -0.30
N GLU A 23 6.97 13.04 -1.59
CA GLU A 23 5.67 13.29 -2.21
C GLU A 23 4.73 12.09 -2.08
N ALA A 24 5.26 10.86 -1.92
CA ALA A 24 4.45 9.70 -1.62
C ALA A 24 3.84 9.78 -0.20
N MET A 25 4.35 10.62 0.71
CA MET A 25 3.81 10.80 2.05
C MET A 25 3.57 9.45 2.77
N VAL A 26 4.64 8.66 2.92
CA VAL A 26 4.58 7.38 3.66
C VAL A 26 4.19 7.66 5.11
N THR A 27 3.11 7.02 5.56
CA THR A 27 2.58 7.19 6.91
C THR A 27 3.02 6.06 7.84
N ARG A 28 3.17 4.85 7.30
CA ARG A 28 3.45 3.64 8.10
C ARG A 28 4.07 2.54 7.24
N ILE A 29 4.97 1.76 7.83
CA ILE A 29 5.55 0.55 7.24
C ILE A 29 5.30 -0.63 8.19
N GLU A 30 4.72 -1.70 7.67
CA GLU A 30 4.14 -2.80 8.45
C GLU A 30 4.57 -4.16 7.93
N TYR A 31 4.80 -5.10 8.83
CA TYR A 31 5.01 -6.50 8.46
C TYR A 31 3.68 -7.22 8.51
N GLU A 32 3.11 -7.50 7.34
CA GLU A 32 1.85 -8.21 7.15
C GLU A 32 2.17 -9.63 6.66
N GLY A 33 2.39 -10.53 7.61
CA GLY A 33 2.77 -11.93 7.34
C GLY A 33 4.07 -12.03 6.52
N PRO A 34 4.02 -12.57 5.28
CA PRO A 34 5.20 -12.66 4.42
C PRO A 34 5.53 -11.34 3.69
N THR A 35 4.67 -10.33 3.78
CA THR A 35 4.78 -9.07 3.04
C THR A 35 5.16 -7.89 3.94
N LEU A 36 5.75 -6.88 3.32
CA LEU A 36 6.02 -5.57 3.93
C LEU A 36 5.09 -4.56 3.28
N ALA A 37 4.07 -4.11 4.02
CA ALA A 37 3.10 -3.13 3.55
C ALA A 37 3.62 -1.71 3.81
N ILE A 38 3.57 -0.87 2.78
CA ILE A 38 3.90 0.56 2.85
C ILE A 38 2.59 1.33 2.67
N TYR A 39 2.15 1.99 3.73
CA TYR A 39 0.98 2.87 3.73
C TYR A 39 1.40 4.28 3.34
N THR A 40 0.66 4.87 2.39
CA THR A 40 0.98 6.14 1.74
C THR A 40 -0.29 6.91 1.44
N LYS A 41 -0.24 8.24 1.59
CA LYS A 41 -1.38 9.10 1.20
C LYS A 41 -1.50 9.30 -0.31
N ASN A 42 -0.39 9.14 -1.04
CA ASN A 42 -0.28 9.36 -2.48
C ASN A 42 0.30 8.11 -3.16
N PRO A 43 -0.43 6.98 -3.17
CA PRO A 43 0.05 5.70 -3.71
C PRO A 43 0.43 5.77 -5.19
N GLU A 44 -0.19 6.65 -5.97
CA GLU A 44 0.07 6.88 -7.39
C GLU A 44 1.54 7.21 -7.67
N ILE A 45 2.21 7.97 -6.78
CA ILE A 45 3.63 8.33 -6.94
C ILE A 45 4.52 7.08 -6.98
N LEU A 46 4.21 6.08 -6.15
CA LEU A 46 4.97 4.83 -6.07
C LEU A 46 4.61 3.85 -7.18
N ILE A 47 3.40 3.95 -7.73
CA ILE A 47 2.96 3.16 -8.89
C ILE A 47 3.66 3.69 -10.15
N ASP A 48 3.66 5.02 -10.35
CA ASP A 48 4.30 5.68 -11.48
C ASP A 48 5.82 5.50 -11.46
N GLN A 49 6.42 5.51 -10.26
CA GLN A 49 7.86 5.32 -10.04
C GLN A 49 8.19 3.90 -9.53
N SER A 50 7.53 2.88 -10.10
CA SER A 50 7.65 1.47 -9.68
C SER A 50 9.06 0.88 -9.71
N ASN A 51 10.01 1.51 -10.42
CA ASN A 51 11.42 1.12 -10.41
C ASN A 51 12.05 1.26 -9.01
N ILE A 52 11.68 2.30 -8.25
CA ILE A 52 12.19 2.52 -6.89
C ILE A 52 11.82 1.32 -5.99
N ILE A 53 10.57 0.88 -6.07
CA ILE A 53 10.09 -0.27 -5.29
C ILE A 53 10.80 -1.55 -5.71
N SER A 54 11.02 -1.74 -7.02
CA SER A 54 11.73 -2.91 -7.55
C SER A 54 13.18 -3.00 -7.04
N GLU A 55 13.90 -1.86 -7.00
CA GLU A 55 15.25 -1.77 -6.44
C GLU A 55 15.27 -2.13 -4.95
N ILE A 56 14.34 -1.56 -4.17
CA ILE A 56 14.20 -1.85 -2.74
C ILE A 56 13.94 -3.35 -2.51
N VAL A 57 13.03 -3.96 -3.28
CA VAL A 57 12.75 -5.41 -3.20
C VAL A 57 13.99 -6.24 -3.49
N GLY A 58 14.81 -5.84 -4.47
CA GLY A 58 16.07 -6.53 -4.80
C GLY A 58 17.08 -6.56 -3.66
N VAL A 59 17.12 -5.50 -2.84
CA VAL A 59 18.01 -5.38 -1.67
C VAL A 59 17.43 -6.10 -0.46
N ILE A 60 16.18 -5.82 -0.12
CA ILE A 60 15.54 -6.31 1.11
C ILE A 60 15.11 -7.78 0.98
N ARG A 61 14.86 -8.26 -0.23
CA ARG A 61 14.38 -9.62 -0.55
C ARG A 61 13.08 -9.98 0.19
N LYS A 62 12.19 -9.00 0.36
CA LYS A 62 10.83 -9.17 0.88
C LYS A 62 9.83 -8.66 -0.14
N ARG A 63 8.65 -9.30 -0.19
CA ARG A 63 7.55 -8.82 -1.02
C ARG A 63 7.01 -7.53 -0.44
N ILE A 64 7.07 -6.44 -1.20
CA ILE A 64 6.51 -5.14 -0.80
C ILE A 64 5.12 -4.98 -1.43
N VAL A 65 4.18 -4.45 -0.66
CA VAL A 65 2.84 -4.07 -1.12
C VAL A 65 2.61 -2.61 -0.78
N ILE A 66 2.12 -1.84 -1.75
CA ILE A 66 1.75 -0.43 -1.54
C ILE A 66 0.28 -0.40 -1.16
N ARG A 67 -0.05 0.33 -0.09
CA ARG A 67 -1.41 0.49 0.43
C ARG A 67 -1.75 1.98 0.53
N SER A 68 -2.98 2.34 0.17
CA SER A 68 -3.50 3.68 0.47
C SER A 68 -3.65 3.84 1.98
N ASP A 69 -3.28 4.98 2.53
CA ASP A 69 -3.50 5.29 3.94
C ASP A 69 -5.01 5.35 4.25
N PRO A 70 -5.51 4.71 5.32
CA PRO A 70 -6.93 4.74 5.66
C PRO A 70 -7.54 6.16 5.76
N SER A 71 -6.74 7.18 6.10
CA SER A 71 -7.23 8.56 6.23
C SER A 71 -7.56 9.24 4.90
N VAL A 72 -7.10 8.69 3.76
CA VAL A 72 -7.38 9.23 2.42
C VAL A 72 -8.37 8.38 1.63
N ARG A 73 -8.85 7.26 2.20
CA ARG A 73 -9.84 6.40 1.56
C ARG A 73 -11.24 7.01 1.69
N LEU A 74 -12.04 6.86 0.63
CA LEU A 74 -13.47 7.17 0.69
C LEU A 74 -14.19 6.18 1.61
N LYS A 75 -15.38 6.57 2.08
CA LYS A 75 -16.27 5.66 2.78
C LYS A 75 -16.84 4.64 1.79
N GLU A 76 -17.07 3.41 2.24
CA GLU A 76 -17.57 2.31 1.40
C GLU A 76 -18.82 2.69 0.59
N PRO A 77 -19.86 3.36 1.14
CA PRO A 77 -21.04 3.74 0.34
C PRO A 77 -20.75 4.74 -0.79
N GLU A 78 -19.78 5.64 -0.59
CA GLU A 78 -19.37 6.63 -1.59
C GLU A 78 -18.52 5.96 -2.68
N ALA A 79 -17.59 5.09 -2.27
CA ALA A 79 -16.77 4.30 -3.18
C ALA A 79 -17.61 3.33 -4.03
N GLU A 80 -18.61 2.67 -3.44
CA GLU A 80 -19.52 1.77 -4.18
C GLU A 80 -20.30 2.54 -5.25
N LYS A 81 -20.85 3.71 -4.88
CA LYS A 81 -21.56 4.58 -5.83
C LYS A 81 -20.67 4.97 -7.01
N ILE A 82 -19.46 5.46 -6.75
CA ILE A 82 -18.51 5.85 -7.80
C ILE A 82 -18.14 4.63 -8.66
N SER A 83 -17.94 3.47 -8.06
CA SER A 83 -17.60 2.24 -8.78
C SER A 83 -18.71 1.84 -9.76
N ARG A 84 -19.97 1.90 -9.34
CA ARG A 84 -21.13 1.62 -10.21
C ARG A 84 -21.34 2.67 -11.30
N GLU A 85 -20.92 3.92 -11.08
CA GLU A 85 -20.98 4.99 -12.09
C GLU A 85 -19.85 4.87 -13.13
N LEU A 86 -18.66 4.40 -12.73
CA LEU A 86 -17.50 4.23 -13.60
C LEU A 86 -17.55 2.95 -14.43
N ILE A 87 -18.09 1.87 -13.85
CA ILE A 87 -18.14 0.57 -14.51
C ILE A 87 -19.39 0.50 -15.41
N PRO A 88 -19.25 0.13 -16.69
CA PRO A 88 -20.38 0.03 -17.60
C PRO A 88 -21.45 -0.95 -17.13
N SER A 89 -22.73 -0.63 -17.38
CA SER A 89 -23.86 -1.48 -16.98
C SER A 89 -23.80 -2.89 -17.57
N GLU A 90 -23.21 -3.05 -18.76
CA GLU A 90 -23.01 -4.35 -19.41
C GLU A 90 -22.00 -5.27 -18.70
N ALA A 91 -21.24 -4.75 -17.73
CA ALA A 91 -20.36 -5.57 -16.90
C ALA A 91 -21.13 -6.37 -15.83
N GLU A 92 -22.43 -6.10 -15.66
CA GLU A 92 -23.35 -6.85 -14.77
C GLU A 92 -22.77 -7.12 -13.36
N ILE A 93 -22.31 -6.06 -12.68
CA ILE A 93 -21.80 -6.17 -11.30
C ILE A 93 -22.90 -6.75 -10.39
N THR A 94 -22.67 -7.95 -9.88
CA THR A 94 -23.57 -8.63 -8.93
C THR A 94 -23.36 -8.13 -7.50
N ASP A 95 -22.10 -7.92 -7.11
CA ASP A 95 -21.72 -7.56 -5.75
C ASP A 95 -20.40 -6.76 -5.71
N ILE A 96 -20.21 -5.94 -4.67
CA ILE A 96 -18.99 -5.17 -4.40
C ILE A 96 -18.64 -5.39 -2.93
N ASN A 97 -17.43 -5.88 -2.66
CA ASN A 97 -16.98 -6.20 -1.30
C ASN A 97 -15.77 -5.36 -0.93
N PHE A 98 -15.75 -4.83 0.29
CA PHE A 98 -14.64 -4.03 0.78
C PHE A 98 -13.85 -4.81 1.83
N ASP A 99 -12.52 -4.84 1.68
CA ASP A 99 -11.62 -5.27 2.74
C ASP A 99 -11.00 -4.01 3.39
N PRO A 100 -11.52 -3.53 4.53
CA PRO A 100 -10.98 -2.36 5.20
C PRO A 100 -9.58 -2.59 5.76
N SER A 101 -9.22 -3.84 6.07
CA SER A 101 -7.90 -4.18 6.61
C SER A 101 -6.81 -4.03 5.55
N LEU A 102 -7.11 -4.40 4.30
CA LEU A 102 -6.19 -4.32 3.17
C LEU A 102 -6.39 -3.05 2.32
N GLY A 103 -7.53 -2.36 2.46
CA GLY A 103 -7.90 -1.24 1.61
C GLY A 103 -8.21 -1.66 0.18
N GLU A 104 -8.82 -2.83 0.02
CA GLU A 104 -9.19 -3.41 -1.28
C GLU A 104 -10.70 -3.32 -1.50
N ILE A 105 -11.11 -3.24 -2.77
CA ILE A 105 -12.48 -3.24 -3.29
C ILE A 105 -12.56 -4.20 -4.47
#